data_AF-A0A971U6S4-F1
#
_entry.id   AF-A0A971U6S4-F1
#
_cell.length_a   1.000
_cell.length_b   1.000
_cell.length_c   1.000
_cell.angle_alpha   90.00
_cell.angle_beta   90.00
_cell.angle_gamma   90.00
#
_symmetry.space_group_name_H-M   'P 1'
#
loop_
_entity.id
_entity.type
_entity.pdbx_description
1 polymer ?
#
loop_
_entity_poly.entity_id
_entity_poly.type
_entity_poly.pdbx_seq_one_letter_code
_entity_poly.pdbx_strand_id
1 'polypeptide(L)'
;MTSVALPVFHPERCRGCALCIDVCAQGVFAVAAGKAQFHAPQRCIYCGECELACPEGAVELYYEVVSRQASVEEDSNDRGNQNQEHAHRRGSGPGGPGELCAGAGGESHAGAE
;
A
#
# COMPACT_ATOMS: atom_id res chain seq x y z
N MET A 1 19.73 -10.84 31.04
CA MET A 1 19.18 -9.48 30.93
C MET A 1 19.35 -9.06 29.49
N THR A 2 18.33 -9.26 28.67
CA THR A 2 18.38 -9.05 27.22
C THR A 2 18.32 -7.54 26.97
N SER A 3 19.37 -6.98 26.35
CA SER A 3 19.43 -5.56 26.01
C SER A 3 18.46 -5.29 24.85
N VAL A 4 17.26 -4.83 25.17
CA VAL A 4 16.25 -4.44 24.17
C VAL A 4 16.48 -2.98 23.81
N ALA A 5 16.65 -2.70 22.51
CA ALA A 5 16.71 -1.34 22.01
C ALA A 5 15.33 -0.68 22.21
N LEU A 6 15.30 0.39 23.00
CA LEU A 6 14.10 1.19 23.24
C LEU A 6 14.22 2.55 22.55
N PRO A 7 13.11 3.13 22.09
CA PRO A 7 13.09 4.50 21.62
C PRO A 7 13.37 5.47 22.76
N VAL A 8 13.97 6.61 22.45
CA VAL A 8 14.20 7.69 23.42
C VAL A 8 12.89 8.40 23.70
N PHE A 9 12.64 8.69 24.97
CA PHE A 9 11.40 9.33 25.42
C PHE A 9 11.70 10.61 26.21
N HIS A 10 11.07 11.69 25.78
CA HIS A 10 11.19 13.05 26.30
C HIS A 10 9.93 13.44 27.09
N PRO A 11 9.85 13.12 28.39
CA PRO A 11 8.66 13.39 29.21
C PRO A 11 8.30 14.89 29.32
N GLU A 12 9.27 15.78 29.11
CA GLU A 12 9.11 17.24 29.08
C GLU A 12 8.29 17.72 27.87
N ARG A 13 8.36 17.01 26.74
CA ARG A 13 7.58 17.30 25.51
C ARG A 13 6.24 16.57 25.48
N CYS A 14 6.05 15.55 26.32
CA CYS A 14 4.82 14.77 26.35
C CYS A 14 3.66 15.58 26.97
N ARG A 15 2.66 15.91 26.15
CA ARG A 15 1.39 16.53 26.55
C ARG A 15 0.29 15.56 26.99
N GLY A 16 0.56 14.25 27.00
CA GLY A 16 -0.44 13.25 27.42
C GLY A 16 -1.54 12.95 26.40
N CYS A 17 -1.31 13.17 25.10
CA CYS A 17 -2.33 12.95 24.06
C CYS A 17 -2.68 11.48 23.77
N ALA A 18 -1.95 10.51 24.36
CA ALA A 18 -2.16 9.06 24.23
C ALA A 18 -2.06 8.46 22.81
N LEU A 19 -1.80 9.24 21.77
CA LEU A 19 -1.67 8.74 20.38
C LEU A 19 -0.65 7.60 20.23
N CYS A 20 0.47 7.66 20.96
CA CYS A 20 1.49 6.61 20.94
C CYS A 20 0.98 5.26 21.48
N ILE A 21 -0.10 5.26 22.28
CA ILE A 21 -0.73 4.05 22.82
C ILE A 21 -1.67 3.46 21.78
N ASP A 22 -2.45 4.32 21.11
CA ASP A 22 -3.42 3.91 20.08
C ASP A 22 -2.75 3.25 18.88
N VAL A 23 -1.60 3.77 18.44
CA VAL A 23 -0.86 3.23 17.30
C VAL A 23 0.03 2.03 17.65
N CYS A 24 0.32 1.81 18.94
CA CYS A 24 1.24 0.75 19.34
C CYS A 24 0.53 -0.60 19.41
N ALA A 25 0.61 -1.37 18.32
CA ALA A 25 0.10 -2.75 18.27
C ALA A 25 0.70 -3.66 19.37
N GLN A 26 1.89 -3.33 19.85
CA GLN A 26 2.57 -4.06 20.92
C GLN A 26 2.24 -3.56 22.33
N GLY A 27 1.33 -2.59 22.50
CA GLY A 27 0.90 -2.10 23.81
C GLY A 27 2.06 -1.75 24.75
N VAL A 28 3.10 -1.13 24.21
CA VAL A 28 4.34 -0.81 24.95
C VAL A 28 4.13 0.35 25.91
N PHE A 29 3.25 1.29 25.55
CA PHE A 29 2.96 2.51 26.30
C PHE A 29 1.67 2.39 27.11
N ALA A 30 1.62 3.10 28.24
CA ALA A 30 0.41 3.35 29.02
C ALA A 30 0.38 4.81 29.49
N VAL A 31 -0.80 5.32 29.86
CA VAL A 31 -0.92 6.65 30.49
C VAL A 31 -0.72 6.51 31.99
N ALA A 32 0.26 7.23 32.55
CA ALA A 32 0.48 7.36 33.97
C ALA A 32 0.70 8.84 34.31
N ALA A 33 0.04 9.33 35.36
CA ALA A 33 0.11 10.74 35.78
C ALA A 33 -0.16 11.75 34.63
N GLY A 34 -1.07 11.41 33.71
CA GLY A 34 -1.42 12.27 32.58
C GLY A 34 -0.36 12.34 31.47
N LYS A 35 0.68 11.49 31.50
CA LYS A 35 1.71 11.39 30.45
C LYS A 35 1.88 9.95 29.99
N ALA A 36 2.43 9.77 28.79
CA ALA A 36 2.81 8.44 28.32
C ALA A 36 4.00 7.92 29.14
N GLN A 37 4.01 6.63 29.45
CA GLN A 37 5.12 5.90 30.06
C GLN A 37 5.26 4.51 29.47
N PHE A 38 6.48 3.96 29.52
CA PHE A 38 6.74 2.58 29.15
C PHE A 38 6.14 1.62 30.18
N HIS A 39 5.20 0.79 29.75
CA HIS A 39 4.59 -0.26 30.56
C HIS A 39 5.19 -1.64 30.24
N ALA A 40 5.36 -1.94 28.95
CA ALA A 40 5.88 -3.22 28.47
C ALA A 40 7.04 -3.04 27.48
N PRO A 41 8.17 -2.45 27.90
CA PRO A 41 9.30 -2.13 27.02
C PRO A 41 9.86 -3.35 26.29
N GLN A 42 9.86 -4.52 26.92
CA GLN A 42 10.31 -5.78 26.32
C GLN A 42 9.53 -6.24 25.08
N ARG A 43 8.34 -5.68 24.83
CA ARG A 43 7.52 -5.98 23.64
C ARG A 43 7.82 -5.05 22.47
N CYS A 44 8.66 -4.04 22.66
CA CYS A 44 9.00 -3.09 21.62
C CYS A 44 9.77 -3.80 20.50
N ILE A 45 9.25 -3.72 19.27
CA ILE A 45 9.88 -4.25 18.05
C ILE A 45 10.58 -3.15 17.23
N TYR A 46 10.68 -1.94 17.78
CA TYR A 46 11.30 -0.79 17.12
C TYR A 46 10.68 -0.43 15.75
N CYS A 47 9.34 -0.47 15.65
CA CYS A 47 8.62 -0.22 14.38
C CYS A 47 8.51 1.25 13.96
N GLY A 48 8.66 2.21 14.89
CA GLY A 48 8.62 3.65 14.61
C GLY A 48 7.24 4.32 14.56
N GLU A 49 6.14 3.56 14.66
CA GLU A 49 4.78 4.12 14.60
C GLU A 49 4.51 5.20 15.67
N CYS A 50 5.08 5.00 16.87
CA CYS A 50 4.93 5.94 17.98
C CYS A 50 5.67 7.27 17.78
N GLU A 51 6.78 7.29 17.02
CA GLU A 51 7.46 8.54 16.65
C GLU A 51 6.62 9.31 15.63
N LEU A 52 6.17 8.64 14.57
CA LEU A 52 5.34 9.26 13.52
C LEU A 52 4.02 9.82 14.05
N ALA A 53 3.41 9.13 15.02
CA ALA A 53 2.16 9.57 15.63
C ALA A 53 2.32 10.70 16.66
N CYS A 54 3.53 11.02 17.11
CA CYS A 54 3.74 12.01 18.16
C CYS A 54 3.92 13.42 17.57
N PRO A 55 2.91 14.32 17.65
CA PRO A 55 3.02 15.65 17.06
C PRO A 55 4.04 16.55 17.77
N GLU A 56 4.32 16.27 19.05
CA GLU A 56 5.29 17.02 19.86
C GLU A 56 6.72 16.47 19.70
N GLY A 57 6.88 15.32 19.02
CA GLY A 57 8.13 14.56 18.94
C GLY A 57 8.67 14.11 20.30
N ALA A 58 7.80 13.74 21.24
CA ALA A 58 8.21 13.26 22.56
C ALA A 58 8.85 11.85 22.52
N VAL A 59 8.78 11.15 21.40
CA VAL A 59 9.37 9.83 21.17
C VAL A 59 10.28 9.94 19.95
N GLU A 60 11.52 9.47 20.05
CA GLU A 60 12.53 9.53 18.98
C GLU A 60 13.24 8.17 18.81
N LEU A 61 13.46 7.76 17.57
CA LEU A 61 14.21 6.57 17.17
C LEU A 61 15.47 6.99 16.41
N TYR A 62 16.53 6.21 16.58
CA TYR A 62 17.78 6.40 15.84
C TYR A 62 17.92 5.31 14.78
N TYR A 63 18.25 5.75 13.56
CA TYR A 63 18.39 4.88 12.40
C TYR A 63 19.83 4.89 11.93
N GLU A 64 20.39 3.71 11.67
CA GLU A 64 21.64 3.61 10.91
C GLU A 64 21.32 3.46 9.43
N VAL A 65 21.81 4.40 8.62
CA VAL A 65 21.63 4.38 7.17
C VAL A 65 22.68 3.45 6.57
N VAL A 66 22.25 2.29 6.07
CA VAL A 66 23.10 1.36 5.32
C VAL A 66 22.79 1.51 3.84
N SER A 67 23.69 2.13 3.09
CA SER A 67 23.59 2.23 1.63
C SER A 67 23.87 0.86 1.01
N ARG A 68 22.81 0.12 0.69
CA ARG A 68 22.94 -1.10 -0.12
C ARG A 68 23.38 -0.66 -1.52
N GLN A 69 24.66 -0.86 -1.85
CA GLN A 69 25.16 -0.69 -3.21
C GLN A 69 24.42 -1.71 -4.09
N ALA A 70 23.38 -1.26 -4.77
CA ALA A 70 22.71 -2.04 -5.79
C ALA A 70 23.67 -2.16 -6.98
N SER A 71 24.28 -3.34 -7.13
CA SER A 71 24.70 -3.82 -8.43
C SER A 71 23.43 -3.98 -9.26
N VAL A 72 23.07 -2.92 -10.00
CA VAL A 72 22.10 -2.98 -11.09
C VAL A 72 22.67 -3.93 -12.14
N GLU A 73 22.27 -5.19 -12.10
CA GLU A 73 22.31 -6.03 -13.29
C GLU A 73 21.12 -5.61 -14.13
N GLU A 74 21.39 -4.81 -15.17
CA GLU A 74 20.42 -4.38 -16.17
C GLU A 74 19.75 -5.61 -16.80
N ASP A 75 18.52 -5.90 -16.38
CA ASP A 75 17.61 -6.82 -17.09
C ASP A 75 17.33 -6.24 -18.48
N SER A 76 18.24 -6.55 -19.40
CA SER A 76 18.29 -6.04 -20.76
C SER A 76 17.40 -6.81 -21.72
N ASN A 77 16.32 -7.48 -21.27
CA ASN A 77 15.49 -8.24 -22.20
C ASN A 77 14.01 -8.36 -21.85
N ASP A 78 13.34 -7.24 -21.54
CA ASP A 78 11.91 -7.07 -21.83
C ASP A 78 11.72 -6.25 -23.12
N ARG A 79 11.96 -6.89 -24.27
CA ARG A 79 11.30 -6.53 -25.53
C ARG A 79 10.75 -7.79 -26.17
N GLY A 80 9.66 -8.29 -25.59
CA GLY A 80 8.71 -9.13 -26.31
C GLY A 80 8.30 -8.41 -27.60
N ASN A 81 8.82 -8.91 -28.72
CA ASN A 81 8.56 -8.47 -30.09
C ASN A 81 7.06 -8.59 -30.41
N GLN A 82 6.34 -7.48 -30.31
CA GLN A 82 4.96 -7.37 -30.79
C GLN A 82 4.98 -7.22 -32.31
N ASN A 83 5.22 -8.32 -33.02
CA ASN A 83 4.96 -8.42 -34.45
C ASN A 83 3.44 -8.41 -34.67
N GLN A 84 2.87 -7.21 -34.72
CA GLN A 84 1.50 -6.95 -35.09
C GLN A 84 1.35 -7.08 -36.62
N GLU A 85 1.29 -8.31 -37.12
CA GLU A 85 0.74 -8.58 -38.45
C GLU A 85 -0.78 -8.70 -38.34
N HIS A 86 -1.47 -7.56 -38.22
CA HIS A 86 -2.90 -7.48 -38.53
C HIS A 86 -3.08 -7.76 -40.03
N ALA A 87 -3.34 -9.02 -40.35
CA ALA A 87 -3.62 -9.50 -41.70
C ALA A 87 -4.97 -8.94 -42.22
N HIS A 88 -4.96 -7.73 -42.77
CA HIS A 88 -5.98 -7.28 -43.70
C HIS A 88 -5.69 -7.84 -45.09
N ARG A 89 -6.04 -9.11 -45.37
CA ARG A 89 -6.30 -9.56 -46.76
C ARG A 89 -7.43 -10.58 -46.83
N ARG A 90 -8.59 -10.03 -47.22
CA ARG A 90 -9.60 -10.57 -48.16
C ARG A 90 -10.04 -12.01 -47.93
N GLY A 91 -11.27 -12.14 -47.44
CA GLY A 91 -12.02 -13.39 -47.43
C GLY A 91 -12.06 -14.06 -48.79
N SER A 92 -11.78 -15.36 -48.78
CA SER A 92 -12.11 -16.29 -49.84
C SER A 92 -13.43 -16.97 -49.46
N GLY A 93 -14.55 -16.37 -49.87
CA GLY A 93 -15.87 -17.01 -49.83
C GLY A 93 -16.54 -16.81 -51.19
N PRO A 94 -16.91 -17.89 -51.92
CA PRO A 94 -17.60 -17.75 -53.18
C PRO A 94 -19.03 -17.24 -52.94
N GLY A 95 -19.48 -16.31 -53.76
CA GLY A 95 -20.71 -15.55 -53.57
C GLY A 95 -22.01 -16.38 -53.51
N GLY A 96 -22.97 -15.85 -52.76
CA GLY A 96 -24.39 -16.19 -52.77
C GLY A 96 -25.22 -14.93 -52.48
N PRO A 97 -26.40 -14.75 -53.09
CA PRO A 97 -27.11 -13.46 -53.11
C PRO A 97 -28.11 -13.30 -51.94
N GLY A 98 -28.31 -12.05 -51.51
CA GLY A 98 -29.42 -11.61 -50.62
C GLY A 98 -29.16 -11.94 -49.15
N GLU A 99 -29.28 -11.06 -48.17
CA GLU A 99 -30.02 -9.82 -48.06
C GLU A 99 -29.40 -8.90 -46.99
N LEU A 100 -29.73 -7.62 -47.09
CA LEU A 100 -29.41 -6.49 -46.23
C LEU A 100 -29.41 -6.77 -44.72
N CYS A 101 -28.33 -6.40 -44.04
CA CYS A 101 -28.42 -5.90 -42.67
C CYS A 101 -29.05 -4.49 -42.69
N ALA A 102 -30.38 -4.42 -42.75
CA ALA A 102 -31.12 -3.20 -42.47
C ALA A 102 -31.50 -3.17 -40.99
N GLY A 103 -30.65 -2.57 -40.16
CA GLY A 103 -31.06 -2.10 -38.85
C GLY A 103 -31.86 -0.80 -39.01
N ALA A 104 -33.16 -0.83 -38.70
CA ALA A 104 -33.95 0.35 -38.30
C ALA A 104 -35.35 -0.05 -37.80
N GLY A 105 -35.77 0.57 -36.68
CA GLY A 105 -37.16 0.55 -36.15
C GLY A 105 -37.44 -0.68 -35.29
N GLY A 106 -37.97 -0.60 -34.07
CA GLY A 106 -38.94 0.32 -33.52
C GLY A 106 -40.03 -0.54 -32.87
N GLU A 107 -40.51 -0.11 -31.69
CA GLU A 107 -41.84 -0.41 -31.08
C GLU A 107 -42.16 -1.89 -30.73
N SER A 108 -42.32 -2.31 -29.47
CA SER A 108 -43.35 -2.00 -28.45
C SER A 108 -44.25 -3.23 -28.18
N HIS A 109 -44.79 -3.32 -26.95
CA HIS A 109 -45.83 -4.23 -26.42
C HIS A 109 -45.38 -5.66 -25.99
N ALA A 110 -45.40 -5.94 -24.68
CA ALA A 110 -46.47 -6.64 -23.92
C ALA A 110 -46.26 -8.17 -23.97
N GLY A 111 -46.32 -8.99 -22.92
CA GLY A 111 -46.88 -8.92 -21.57
C GLY A 111 -47.36 -10.35 -21.24
N ALA A 112 -47.28 -10.77 -19.96
CA ALA A 112 -47.83 -12.03 -19.40
C ALA A 112 -47.26 -13.33 -20.02
N GLU A 113 -46.97 -14.42 -19.32
CA GLU A 113 -47.33 -14.99 -18.01
C GLU A 113 -46.35 -16.14 -17.73
#